data_AF-A0A1T5CT81-F1
#
_entry.id   AF-A0A1T5CT81-F1
#
_cell.length_a   1.000
_cell.length_b   1.000
_cell.length_c   1.000
_cell.angle_alpha   90.00
_cell.angle_beta   90.00
_cell.angle_gamma   90.00
#
_symmetry.space_group_name_H-M   'P 1'
#
loop_
_entity.id
_entity.type
_entity.pdbx_description
1 polymer ?
#
loop_
_entity_poly.entity_id
_entity_poly.type
_entity_poly.pdbx_seq_one_letter_code
_entity_poly.pdbx_strand_id
1 'polypeptide(L)'
;MKNLVKKLALVSFVVCLVLSMTACGKEAAKVEYDSATVTSVAQFVAQNLYGVVDEENAKKLSEADIEDIEAVVSNIESSYGLKVDAGAFQSGLSSYLSAVEELGSVAEVSKDAKISADDKEVIADLTLTGTNLKADGSPRTAELEVILTKRMAISSIAVNVERTWGEKITNAALNTVLGMGTTFVVLIFISIVIWLMGLIVTGAQKKTEAPKTAAKPASAPAPAVEKTEVPAAPAAADDQELIAVIAAAIAAYESEATGVYVSPDTFVVRSLRRH
;
A
#
# COMPACT_ATOMS: atom_id res chain seq x y z
N MET A 1 -3.65 -36.46 14.98
CA MET A 1 -4.90 -35.70 15.17
C MET A 1 -4.87 -34.73 16.35
N LYS A 2 -4.59 -35.16 17.59
CA LYS A 2 -4.60 -34.27 18.78
C LYS A 2 -3.73 -33.00 18.67
N ASN A 3 -2.55 -33.08 18.03
CA ASN A 3 -1.67 -31.91 17.85
C ASN A 3 -2.13 -30.97 16.73
N LEU A 4 -2.83 -31.49 15.71
CA LEU A 4 -3.37 -30.69 14.61
C LEU A 4 -4.61 -29.91 15.08
N VAL A 5 -5.48 -30.54 15.86
CA VAL A 5 -6.65 -29.89 16.48
C VAL A 5 -6.24 -28.79 17.46
N LYS A 6 -5.16 -28.99 18.24
CA LYS A 6 -4.60 -27.94 19.11
C LYS A 6 -4.04 -26.75 18.33
N LYS A 7 -3.35 -26.99 17.21
CA LYS A 7 -2.81 -25.91 16.35
C LYS A 7 -3.94 -25.17 15.64
N LEU A 8 -4.97 -25.87 15.16
CA LEU A 8 -6.13 -25.26 14.51
C LEU A 8 -6.96 -24.43 15.51
N ALA A 9 -7.14 -24.94 16.73
CA ALA A 9 -7.81 -24.22 17.81
C ALA A 9 -7.03 -22.96 18.22
N LEU A 10 -5.70 -23.02 18.24
CA LEU A 10 -4.85 -21.87 18.54
C LEU A 10 -4.91 -20.81 17.44
N VAL A 11 -4.89 -21.21 16.16
CA VAL A 11 -5.05 -20.28 15.03
C VAL A 11 -6.45 -19.64 15.04
N SER A 12 -7.51 -20.43 15.28
CA SER A 12 -8.88 -19.88 15.38
C SER A 12 -9.02 -18.91 16.55
N PHE A 13 -8.43 -19.22 17.70
CA PHE A 13 -8.46 -18.33 18.87
C PHE A 13 -7.69 -17.03 18.64
N VAL A 14 -6.54 -17.09 17.96
CA VAL A 14 -5.77 -15.90 17.56
C VAL A 14 -6.55 -15.06 16.54
N VAL A 15 -7.18 -15.68 15.54
CA VAL A 15 -8.02 -14.97 14.57
C VAL A 15 -9.23 -14.32 15.25
N CYS A 16 -9.90 -15.01 16.18
CA CYS A 16 -11.00 -14.44 16.95
C CYS A 16 -10.56 -13.29 17.88
N LEU A 17 -9.34 -13.35 18.44
CA LEU A 17 -8.76 -12.27 19.25
C LEU A 17 -8.39 -11.04 18.41
N VAL A 18 -7.90 -11.24 17.19
CA VAL A 18 -7.62 -10.15 16.24
C VAL A 18 -8.91 -9.50 15.76
N LEU A 19 -9.98 -10.28 15.59
CA LEU A 19 -11.30 -9.78 15.19
C LEU A 19 -12.10 -9.14 16.33
N SER A 20 -11.79 -9.44 17.60
CA SER A 20 -12.52 -8.89 18.76
C SER A 20 -11.96 -7.55 19.27
N MET A 21 -10.80 -7.09 18.78
CA MET A 21 -10.27 -5.77 19.09
C MET A 21 -11.01 -4.60 18.40
N THR A 22 -12.01 -4.87 17.54
CA THR A 22 -12.77 -3.82 16.84
C THR A 22 -14.11 -3.46 17.49
N ALA A 23 -14.47 -4.05 18.64
CA ALA A 23 -15.82 -3.93 19.19
C ALA A 23 -15.85 -3.53 20.68
N CYS A 24 -15.35 -2.35 21.02
CA CYS A 24 -15.79 -1.63 22.23
C CYS A 24 -15.45 -0.13 22.15
N GLY A 25 -16.07 0.57 21.19
CA GLY A 25 -16.17 2.02 21.24
C GLY A 25 -17.48 2.39 21.92
N LYS A 26 -17.42 3.15 23.02
CA LYS A 26 -18.58 3.86 23.56
C LYS A 26 -19.19 4.65 22.40
N GLU A 27 -20.50 4.53 22.16
CA GLU A 27 -21.18 5.22 21.06
C GLU A 27 -20.93 6.72 21.23
N ALA A 28 -19.94 7.22 20.48
CA ALA A 28 -19.54 8.60 20.54
C ALA A 28 -20.63 9.42 19.86
N ALA A 29 -20.89 10.62 20.37
CA ALA A 29 -21.85 11.51 19.75
C ALA A 29 -21.40 11.76 18.31
N LYS A 30 -22.23 11.33 17.35
CA LYS A 30 -21.96 11.56 15.92
C LYS A 30 -21.82 13.05 15.66
N VAL A 31 -20.99 13.40 14.69
CA VAL A 31 -20.93 14.78 14.17
C VAL A 31 -22.36 15.21 13.81
N GLU A 32 -22.78 16.36 14.31
CA GLU A 32 -24.04 16.96 13.91
C GLU A 32 -23.85 17.58 12.51
N TYR A 33 -24.72 17.21 11.58
CA TYR A 33 -24.65 17.67 10.20
C TYR A 33 -26.05 17.93 9.64
N ASP A 34 -26.11 18.84 8.68
CA ASP A 34 -27.29 19.05 7.86
C ASP A 34 -27.15 18.22 6.57
N SER A 35 -28.06 17.25 6.36
CA SER A 35 -27.96 16.31 5.25
C SER A 35 -28.07 17.00 3.88
N ALA A 36 -28.88 18.06 3.78
CA ALA A 36 -29.01 18.85 2.56
C ALA A 36 -27.72 19.59 2.22
N THR A 37 -27.08 20.20 3.22
CA THR A 37 -25.77 20.86 3.06
C THR A 37 -24.71 19.86 2.63
N VAL A 38 -24.59 18.72 3.32
CA VAL A 38 -23.61 17.66 2.99
C VAL A 38 -23.82 17.13 1.56
N THR A 39 -25.07 16.88 1.17
CA THR A 39 -25.42 16.45 -0.19
C THR A 39 -25.06 17.53 -1.22
N SER A 40 -25.33 18.79 -0.92
CA SER A 40 -25.01 19.92 -1.80
C SER A 40 -23.51 20.09 -2.00
N VAL A 41 -22.71 19.88 -0.96
CA VAL A 41 -21.24 19.88 -1.07
C VAL A 41 -20.76 18.77 -2.00
N ALA A 42 -21.25 17.55 -1.81
CA ALA A 42 -20.86 16.42 -2.67
C ALA A 42 -21.29 16.66 -4.14
N GLN A 43 -22.46 17.23 -4.36
CA GLN A 43 -22.94 17.59 -5.71
C GLN A 43 -22.09 18.71 -6.32
N PHE A 44 -21.70 19.69 -5.53
CA PHE A 44 -20.81 20.76 -5.96
C PHE A 44 -19.45 20.20 -6.40
N VAL A 45 -18.88 19.25 -5.64
CA VAL A 45 -17.64 18.56 -6.03
C VAL A 45 -17.83 17.88 -7.39
N ALA A 46 -18.86 17.04 -7.54
CA ALA A 46 -19.13 16.31 -8.77
C ALA A 46 -19.29 17.23 -9.98
N GLN A 47 -20.08 18.28 -9.84
CA GLN A 47 -20.52 19.11 -10.96
C GLN A 47 -19.57 20.27 -11.26
N ASN A 48 -19.08 20.96 -10.23
CA ASN A 48 -18.38 22.25 -10.37
C ASN A 48 -16.88 22.17 -10.06
N LEU A 49 -16.42 21.19 -9.27
CA LEU A 49 -14.99 21.01 -9.07
C LEU A 49 -14.38 20.08 -10.11
N TYR A 50 -15.07 18.99 -10.47
CA TYR A 50 -14.54 18.00 -11.42
C TYR A 50 -15.26 18.01 -12.76
N GLY A 51 -16.59 18.14 -12.77
CA GLY A 51 -17.39 18.08 -13.99
C GLY A 51 -17.14 19.18 -15.02
N VAL A 52 -16.53 20.31 -14.63
CA VAL A 52 -16.22 21.44 -15.53
C VAL A 52 -14.75 21.51 -15.94
N VAL A 53 -13.88 20.69 -15.33
CA VAL A 53 -12.46 20.71 -15.65
C VAL A 53 -12.25 19.86 -16.89
N ASP A 54 -11.70 20.47 -17.94
CA ASP A 54 -11.32 19.73 -19.13
C ASP A 54 -10.17 18.75 -18.84
N GLU A 55 -10.08 17.71 -19.64
CA GLU A 55 -9.13 16.60 -19.43
C GLU A 55 -7.67 17.06 -19.40
N GLU A 56 -7.30 18.08 -20.19
CA GLU A 56 -5.93 18.61 -20.22
C GLU A 56 -5.59 19.33 -18.91
N ASN A 57 -6.46 20.22 -18.46
CA ASN A 57 -6.26 20.93 -17.19
C ASN A 57 -6.40 20.01 -15.99
N ALA A 58 -7.30 19.02 -16.04
CA ALA A 58 -7.45 18.03 -14.99
C ALA A 58 -6.18 17.21 -14.83
N LYS A 59 -5.55 16.80 -15.94
CA LYS A 59 -4.28 16.09 -15.90
C LYS A 59 -3.16 16.95 -15.31
N LYS A 60 -3.04 18.20 -15.75
CA LYS A 60 -2.06 19.15 -15.18
C LYS A 60 -2.22 19.31 -13.67
N LEU A 61 -3.45 19.49 -13.19
CA LEU A 61 -3.74 19.59 -11.76
C LEU A 61 -3.47 18.28 -11.02
N SER A 62 -3.76 17.13 -11.63
CA SER A 62 -3.49 15.84 -11.00
C SER A 62 -1.99 15.51 -10.87
N GLU A 63 -1.14 16.08 -11.74
CA GLU A 63 0.31 15.86 -11.79
C GLU A 63 1.12 17.00 -11.16
N ALA A 64 0.47 18.09 -10.73
CA ALA A 64 1.12 19.23 -10.13
C ALA A 64 1.60 18.94 -8.69
N ASP A 65 2.56 19.75 -8.23
CA ASP A 65 2.99 19.72 -6.83
C ASP A 65 1.88 20.27 -5.93
N ILE A 66 1.79 19.74 -4.70
CA ILE A 66 0.74 20.11 -3.73
C ILE A 66 0.70 21.62 -3.48
N GLU A 67 1.85 22.28 -3.49
CA GLU A 67 1.99 23.73 -3.30
C GLU A 67 1.23 24.54 -4.37
N ASP A 68 1.20 24.07 -5.62
CA ASP A 68 0.41 24.70 -6.68
C ASP A 68 -1.10 24.44 -6.50
N ILE A 69 -1.45 23.28 -5.94
CA ILE A 69 -2.84 22.92 -5.64
C ILE A 69 -3.38 23.74 -4.47
N GLU A 70 -2.54 24.14 -3.50
CA GLU A 70 -2.95 25.02 -2.40
C GLU A 70 -3.56 26.34 -2.91
N ALA A 71 -3.00 26.91 -3.97
CA ALA A 71 -3.56 28.11 -4.60
C ALA A 71 -4.95 27.85 -5.22
N VAL A 72 -5.14 26.68 -5.83
CA VAL A 72 -6.42 26.27 -6.42
C VAL A 72 -7.48 26.10 -5.33
N VAL A 73 -7.18 25.35 -4.26
CA VAL A 73 -8.13 25.14 -3.17
C VAL A 73 -8.38 26.42 -2.36
N SER A 74 -7.41 27.32 -2.27
CA SER A 74 -7.62 28.66 -1.67
C SER A 74 -8.59 29.52 -2.48
N ASN A 75 -8.53 29.44 -3.81
CA ASN A 75 -9.50 30.09 -4.70
C ASN A 75 -10.90 29.47 -4.56
N ILE A 76 -10.98 28.15 -4.40
CA ILE A 76 -12.24 27.44 -4.13
C ILE A 76 -12.84 27.90 -2.80
N GLU A 77 -12.03 27.98 -1.74
CA GLU A 77 -12.48 28.48 -0.44
C GLU A 77 -12.96 29.93 -0.53
N SER A 78 -12.22 30.79 -1.23
CA SER A 78 -12.57 32.21 -1.36
C SER A 78 -13.83 32.45 -2.19
N SER A 79 -14.02 31.65 -3.25
CA SER A 79 -15.13 31.83 -4.20
C SER A 79 -16.42 31.16 -3.73
N TYR A 80 -16.30 30.02 -3.04
CA TYR A 80 -17.44 29.16 -2.70
C TYR A 80 -17.59 28.89 -1.21
N GLY A 81 -16.64 29.33 -0.37
CA GLY A 81 -16.64 29.05 1.08
C GLY A 81 -16.33 27.60 1.42
N LEU A 82 -15.84 26.81 0.46
CA LEU A 82 -15.56 25.38 0.62
C LEU A 82 -14.09 25.15 0.92
N LYS A 83 -13.82 24.64 2.12
CA LYS A 83 -12.48 24.20 2.51
C LYS A 83 -12.22 22.81 1.96
N VAL A 84 -11.19 22.68 1.15
CA VAL A 84 -10.79 21.41 0.54
C VAL A 84 -9.32 21.20 0.83
N ASP A 85 -8.98 20.03 1.37
CA ASP A 85 -7.58 19.63 1.48
C ASP A 85 -6.96 19.46 0.08
N ALA A 86 -5.75 19.98 -0.12
CA ALA A 86 -5.08 19.96 -1.42
C ALA A 86 -4.82 18.52 -1.92
N GLY A 87 -4.40 17.62 -1.02
CA GLY A 87 -4.21 16.22 -1.34
C GLY A 87 -5.51 15.51 -1.66
N ALA A 88 -6.58 15.81 -0.92
CA ALA A 88 -7.93 15.31 -1.21
C ALA A 88 -8.45 15.76 -2.58
N PHE A 89 -8.26 17.04 -2.93
CA PHE A 89 -8.63 17.57 -4.24
C PHE A 89 -7.85 16.87 -5.36
N GLN A 90 -6.53 16.77 -5.25
CA GLN A 90 -5.68 16.19 -6.28
C GLN A 90 -5.95 14.69 -6.47
N SER A 91 -5.99 13.93 -5.38
CA SER A 91 -6.27 12.49 -5.43
C SER A 91 -7.68 12.20 -5.93
N GLY A 92 -8.67 12.99 -5.50
CA GLY A 92 -10.04 12.87 -5.99
C GLY A 92 -10.18 13.19 -7.47
N LEU A 93 -9.47 14.21 -7.97
CA LEU A 93 -9.45 14.54 -9.39
C LEU A 93 -8.81 13.40 -10.21
N SER A 94 -7.72 12.82 -9.73
CA SER A 94 -7.09 11.65 -10.36
C SER A 94 -8.02 10.43 -10.39
N SER A 95 -8.72 10.16 -9.28
CA SER A 95 -9.72 9.10 -9.19
C SER A 95 -10.90 9.35 -10.13
N TYR A 96 -11.35 10.60 -10.24
CA TYR A 96 -12.42 11.00 -11.15
C TYR A 96 -12.02 10.81 -12.62
N LEU A 97 -10.82 11.25 -13.01
CA LEU A 97 -10.27 11.05 -14.36
C LEU A 97 -10.26 9.57 -14.75
N SER A 98 -9.73 8.73 -13.86
CA SER A 98 -9.71 7.28 -14.06
C SER A 98 -11.12 6.69 -14.19
N ALA A 99 -12.09 7.23 -13.44
CA ALA A 99 -13.47 6.77 -13.50
C ALA A 99 -14.16 7.17 -14.81
N VAL A 100 -13.95 8.39 -15.32
CA VAL A 100 -14.58 8.86 -16.56
C VAL A 100 -14.03 8.17 -17.82
N GLU A 101 -12.81 7.63 -17.78
CA GLU A 101 -12.32 6.73 -18.83
C GLU A 101 -13.22 5.48 -18.99
N GLU A 102 -13.73 4.93 -17.88
CA GLU A 102 -14.63 3.77 -17.88
C GLU A 102 -16.10 4.16 -18.06
N LEU A 103 -16.55 5.24 -17.41
CA LEU A 103 -17.92 5.73 -17.44
C LEU A 103 -18.28 6.42 -18.77
N GLY A 104 -17.30 6.94 -19.49
CA GLY A 104 -17.51 8.01 -20.46
C GLY A 104 -17.83 9.32 -19.75
N SER A 105 -18.60 10.20 -20.38
CA SER A 105 -19.03 11.45 -19.73
C SER A 105 -20.03 11.17 -18.62
N VAL A 106 -20.01 11.97 -17.55
CA VAL A 106 -21.03 11.91 -16.49
C VAL A 106 -22.33 12.51 -17.02
N ALA A 107 -23.35 11.68 -17.21
CA ALA A 107 -24.66 12.08 -17.71
C ALA A 107 -25.58 12.55 -16.58
N GLU A 108 -25.47 11.94 -15.40
CA GLU A 108 -26.31 12.25 -14.24
C GLU A 108 -25.51 12.12 -12.94
N VAL A 109 -25.81 13.01 -11.99
CA VAL A 109 -25.36 12.95 -10.59
C VAL A 109 -26.61 12.75 -9.74
N SER A 110 -26.60 11.80 -8.81
CA SER A 110 -27.76 11.52 -7.97
C SER A 110 -28.21 12.75 -7.16
N LYS A 111 -29.53 12.89 -7.00
CA LYS A 111 -30.14 14.00 -6.23
C LYS A 111 -29.89 13.86 -4.73
N ASP A 112 -29.91 12.63 -4.25
CA ASP A 112 -29.70 12.28 -2.86
C ASP A 112 -28.31 11.64 -2.71
N ALA A 113 -27.66 11.94 -1.59
CA ALA A 113 -26.46 11.25 -1.14
C ALA A 113 -26.83 10.23 -0.06
N LYS A 114 -26.15 9.08 -0.07
CA LYS A 114 -26.16 8.18 1.08
C LYS A 114 -25.13 8.72 2.07
N ILE A 115 -25.61 9.12 3.25
CA ILE A 115 -24.77 9.78 4.26
C ILE A 115 -24.52 8.83 5.43
N SER A 116 -23.26 8.72 5.85
CA SER A 116 -22.86 8.10 7.11
C SER A 116 -21.98 9.05 7.91
N ALA A 117 -21.96 8.90 9.23
CA ALA A 117 -21.18 9.79 10.10
C ALA A 117 -20.71 9.06 11.34
N ASP A 118 -19.51 9.40 11.80
CA ASP A 118 -18.93 9.00 13.08
C ASP A 118 -18.67 10.23 13.98
N ASP A 119 -17.78 10.12 14.96
CA ASP A 119 -17.46 11.20 15.90
C ASP A 119 -16.54 12.29 15.34
N LYS A 120 -15.96 12.08 14.17
CA LYS A 120 -14.96 12.95 13.55
C LYS A 120 -15.36 13.45 12.18
N GLU A 121 -16.01 12.60 11.39
CA GLU A 121 -16.24 12.82 9.97
C GLU A 121 -17.66 12.44 9.54
N VAL A 122 -18.07 13.03 8.41
CA VAL A 122 -19.30 12.75 7.70
C VAL A 122 -18.93 12.36 6.28
N ILE A 123 -19.44 11.21 5.83
CA ILE A 123 -19.17 10.63 4.51
C ILE A 123 -20.44 10.77 3.69
N ALA A 124 -20.32 11.30 2.48
CA ALA A 124 -21.41 11.44 1.52
C ALA A 124 -21.08 10.66 0.24
N ASP A 125 -21.90 9.66 -0.06
CA ASP A 125 -21.79 8.85 -1.26
C ASP A 125 -22.82 9.32 -2.29
N LEU A 126 -22.36 9.78 -3.46
CA LEU A 126 -23.20 10.10 -4.62
C LEU A 126 -23.00 9.09 -5.74
N THR A 127 -24.09 8.75 -6.43
CA THR A 127 -24.01 7.92 -7.63
C THR A 127 -23.81 8.81 -8.85
N LEU A 128 -22.74 8.56 -9.59
CA LEU A 128 -22.47 9.11 -10.91
C LEU A 128 -22.89 8.09 -11.97
N THR A 129 -23.73 8.51 -12.92
CA THR A 129 -24.16 7.67 -14.05
C THR A 129 -23.43 8.13 -15.30
N GLY A 130 -22.65 7.24 -15.90
CA GLY A 130 -21.90 7.47 -17.13
C GLY A 130 -22.73 7.25 -18.39
N THR A 131 -22.22 7.74 -19.53
CA THR A 131 -22.78 7.49 -20.86
C THR A 131 -22.48 6.08 -21.39
N ASN A 132 -21.40 5.46 -20.93
CA ASN A 132 -21.03 4.11 -21.35
C ASN A 132 -21.94 3.07 -20.71
N LEU A 133 -22.15 1.97 -21.43
CA LEU A 133 -22.99 0.86 -20.99
C LEU A 133 -22.17 -0.33 -20.51
N LYS A 134 -22.70 -1.05 -19.52
CA LYS A 134 -22.28 -2.39 -19.12
C LYS A 134 -22.68 -3.40 -20.20
N ALA A 135 -22.17 -4.63 -20.09
CA ALA A 135 -22.47 -5.70 -21.04
C ALA A 135 -23.96 -6.09 -21.09
N ASP A 136 -24.72 -5.80 -20.02
CA ASP A 136 -26.16 -6.02 -19.92
C ASP A 136 -27.01 -4.85 -20.47
N GLY A 137 -26.37 -3.80 -21.00
CA GLY A 137 -27.03 -2.61 -21.55
C GLY A 137 -27.44 -1.57 -20.51
N SER A 138 -27.20 -1.81 -19.21
CA SER A 138 -27.40 -0.79 -18.16
C SER A 138 -26.24 0.21 -18.15
N PRO A 139 -26.44 1.47 -17.70
CA PRO A 139 -25.35 2.44 -17.65
C PRO A 139 -24.26 2.03 -16.66
N ARG A 140 -23.01 2.39 -16.98
CA ARG A 140 -21.90 2.37 -16.04
C ARG A 140 -22.16 3.38 -14.93
N THR A 141 -21.88 2.97 -13.71
CA THR A 141 -22.13 3.76 -12.51
C THR A 141 -20.86 3.83 -11.68
N ALA A 142 -20.67 4.91 -10.94
CA ALA A 142 -19.59 5.06 -9.98
C ALA A 142 -20.11 5.74 -8.70
N GLU A 143 -19.47 5.45 -7.59
CA GLU A 143 -19.74 6.08 -6.29
C GLU A 143 -18.68 7.15 -6.05
N LEU A 144 -19.10 8.42 -6.03
CA LEU A 144 -18.30 9.54 -5.54
C LEU A 144 -18.47 9.60 -4.03
N GLU A 145 -17.40 9.29 -3.31
CA GLU A 145 -17.29 9.39 -1.86
C GLU A 145 -16.63 10.74 -1.50
N VAL A 146 -17.30 11.56 -0.70
CA VAL A 146 -16.75 12.80 -0.16
C VAL A 146 -16.76 12.71 1.36
N ILE A 147 -15.58 12.81 1.96
CA ILE A 147 -15.41 12.81 3.42
C ILE A 147 -15.22 14.24 3.89
N LEU A 148 -16.05 14.67 4.84
CA LEU A 148 -15.98 15.97 5.47
C LEU A 148 -15.61 15.80 6.94
N THR A 149 -14.65 16.58 7.40
CA THR A 149 -14.33 16.73 8.82
C THR A 149 -15.49 17.38 9.57
N LYS A 150 -15.49 17.28 10.90
CA LYS A 150 -16.40 18.01 11.80
C LYS A 150 -16.51 19.53 11.55
N ARG A 151 -15.52 20.14 10.89
CA ARG A 151 -15.52 21.57 10.53
C ARG A 151 -16.04 21.85 9.11
N MET A 152 -16.66 20.86 8.46
CA MET A 152 -17.14 20.93 7.07
C MET A 152 -16.02 21.18 6.05
N ALA A 153 -14.77 20.84 6.39
CA ALA A 153 -13.67 20.81 5.42
C ALA A 153 -13.60 19.42 4.78
N ILE A 154 -13.46 19.37 3.46
CA ILE A 154 -13.34 18.13 2.70
C ILE A 154 -11.94 17.56 2.92
N SER A 155 -11.86 16.38 3.54
CA SER A 155 -10.62 15.67 3.87
C SER A 155 -10.28 14.53 2.91
N SER A 156 -11.24 14.03 2.15
CA SER A 156 -11.03 12.99 1.13
C SER A 156 -12.10 13.07 0.06
N ILE A 157 -11.69 12.78 -1.17
CA ILE A 157 -12.59 12.60 -2.31
C ILE A 157 -12.12 11.37 -3.08
N ALA A 158 -13.01 10.43 -3.35
CA ALA A 158 -12.72 9.24 -4.14
C ALA A 158 -13.86 8.91 -5.09
N VAL A 159 -13.53 8.36 -6.26
CA VAL A 159 -14.54 7.93 -7.26
C VAL A 159 -14.32 6.47 -7.60
N ASN A 160 -15.28 5.64 -7.21
CA ASN A 160 -15.20 4.20 -7.32
C ASN A 160 -16.17 3.68 -8.38
N VAL A 161 -15.65 3.26 -9.54
CA VAL A 161 -16.48 2.65 -10.59
C VAL A 161 -17.10 1.34 -10.11
N GLU A 162 -18.42 1.23 -10.20
CA GLU A 162 -19.15 0.02 -9.91
C GLU A 162 -18.90 -1.04 -10.99
N ARG A 163 -18.14 -2.05 -10.58
CA ARG A 163 -17.81 -3.20 -11.42
C ARG A 163 -18.61 -4.42 -10.99
N THR A 164 -19.01 -5.23 -11.96
CA THR A 164 -19.64 -6.51 -11.70
C THR A 164 -18.65 -7.46 -11.01
N TRP A 165 -19.14 -8.49 -10.32
CA TRP A 165 -18.29 -9.48 -9.68
C TRP A 165 -17.25 -10.10 -10.62
N GLY A 166 -17.65 -10.40 -11.87
CA GLY A 166 -16.74 -10.94 -12.89
C GLY A 166 -15.61 -9.97 -13.22
N GLU A 167 -15.94 -8.70 -13.44
CA GLU A 167 -14.95 -7.65 -13.73
C GLU A 167 -14.00 -7.40 -12.54
N LYS A 168 -14.53 -7.43 -11.31
CA LYS A 168 -13.70 -7.31 -10.09
C LYS A 168 -12.68 -8.43 -10.00
N ILE A 169 -13.09 -9.68 -10.28
CA ILE A 169 -12.18 -10.83 -10.27
C ILE A 169 -11.16 -10.72 -11.41
N THR A 170 -11.58 -10.35 -12.61
CA THR A 170 -10.67 -10.18 -13.74
C THR A 170 -9.64 -9.09 -13.48
N ASN A 171 -10.04 -7.92 -12.95
CA ASN A 171 -9.11 -6.86 -12.60
C ASN A 171 -8.17 -7.26 -11.46
N ALA A 172 -8.67 -7.94 -10.42
CA ALA A 172 -7.82 -8.46 -9.35
C ALA A 172 -6.82 -9.50 -9.86
N ALA A 173 -7.24 -10.38 -10.76
CA ALA A 173 -6.38 -11.37 -11.40
C ALA A 173 -5.32 -10.70 -12.28
N LEU A 174 -5.68 -9.67 -13.05
CA LEU A 174 -4.73 -8.88 -13.84
C LEU A 174 -3.66 -8.25 -12.95
N ASN A 175 -4.04 -7.61 -11.84
CA ASN A 175 -3.06 -7.08 -10.88
C ASN A 175 -2.18 -8.16 -10.25
N THR A 176 -2.74 -9.34 -9.99
CA THR A 176 -1.96 -10.49 -9.47
C THR A 176 -0.94 -10.97 -10.50
N VAL A 177 -1.32 -11.09 -11.77
CA VAL A 177 -0.40 -11.49 -12.85
C VAL A 177 0.64 -10.41 -13.11
N LEU A 178 0.25 -9.13 -13.10
CA LEU A 178 1.16 -8.02 -13.39
C LEU A 178 2.18 -7.81 -12.26
N GLY A 179 1.78 -7.95 -10.99
CA GLY A 179 2.68 -7.83 -9.84
C GLY A 179 3.40 -9.14 -9.47
N MET A 180 2.64 -10.19 -9.16
CA MET A 180 3.19 -11.47 -8.67
C MET A 180 3.58 -12.43 -9.80
N GLY A 181 2.89 -12.38 -10.95
CA GLY A 181 3.20 -13.23 -12.09
C GLY A 181 4.51 -12.85 -12.78
N THR A 182 4.75 -11.55 -13.01
CA THR A 182 5.98 -11.07 -13.64
C THR A 182 7.21 -11.39 -12.79
N THR A 183 7.14 -11.17 -11.48
CA THR A 183 8.21 -11.52 -10.54
C THR A 183 8.50 -13.03 -10.55
N PHE A 184 7.47 -13.88 -10.59
CA PHE A 184 7.64 -15.33 -10.72
C PHE A 184 8.34 -15.74 -12.03
N VAL A 185 7.97 -15.13 -13.15
CA VAL A 185 8.61 -15.39 -14.47
C VAL A 185 10.08 -14.98 -14.46
N VAL A 186 10.41 -13.81 -13.89
CA VAL A 186 11.80 -13.32 -13.79
C VAL A 186 12.65 -14.26 -12.92
N LEU A 187 12.12 -14.75 -11.80
CA LEU A 187 12.84 -15.71 -10.94
C LEU A 187 13.10 -17.04 -11.65
N ILE A 188 12.14 -17.55 -12.44
CA ILE A 188 12.35 -18.74 -13.26
C ILE A 188 13.46 -18.48 -14.30
N PHE A 189 13.41 -17.33 -14.98
CA PHE A 189 14.41 -16.97 -15.98
C PHE A 189 15.82 -16.89 -15.37
N ILE A 190 15.99 -16.23 -14.23
CA ILE A 190 17.27 -16.16 -13.51
C ILE A 190 17.75 -17.56 -13.10
N SER A 191 16.84 -18.42 -12.63
CA SER A 191 17.17 -19.80 -12.25
C SER A 191 17.72 -20.60 -13.44
N ILE A 192 17.13 -20.43 -14.64
CA ILE A 192 17.60 -21.06 -15.88
C ILE A 192 18.98 -20.53 -16.28
N VAL A 193 19.21 -19.21 -16.19
CA VAL A 193 20.51 -18.60 -16.53
C VAL A 193 21.63 -19.14 -15.61
N ILE A 194 21.39 -19.22 -14.31
CA ILE A 194 22.36 -19.79 -13.35
C ILE A 194 22.62 -21.27 -13.67
N TRP A 195 21.59 -22.03 -14.00
CA TRP A 195 21.72 -23.43 -14.38
C TRP A 195 22.56 -23.62 -15.66
N LEU A 196 22.33 -22.80 -16.69
CA LEU A 196 23.11 -22.81 -17.93
C LEU A 196 24.58 -22.41 -17.70
N MET A 197 24.82 -21.38 -16.89
CA MET A 197 26.18 -20.98 -16.48
C MET A 197 26.87 -22.14 -15.73
N GLY A 198 26.16 -22.84 -14.85
CA GLY A 198 26.66 -24.02 -14.16
C GLY A 198 27.08 -25.15 -15.11
N LEU A 199 26.32 -25.41 -16.17
CA LEU A 199 26.67 -26.41 -17.19
C LEU A 199 27.92 -26.04 -17.99
N ILE A 200 28.10 -24.75 -18.32
CA ILE A 200 29.29 -24.28 -19.04
C ILE A 200 30.53 -24.39 -18.14
N VAL A 201 30.43 -23.97 -16.87
CA VAL A 201 31.54 -24.03 -15.90
C VAL A 201 31.93 -25.49 -15.59
N THR A 202 30.95 -26.39 -15.46
CA THR A 202 31.23 -27.82 -15.18
C THR A 202 31.67 -28.60 -16.43
N GLY A 203 31.23 -28.22 -17.63
CA GLY A 203 31.66 -28.80 -18.90
C GLY A 203 33.11 -28.46 -19.28
N ALA A 204 33.60 -27.28 -18.87
CA ALA A 204 34.99 -26.86 -19.06
C ALA A 204 36.01 -27.70 -18.25
N GLN A 205 35.58 -28.32 -17.15
CA GLN A 205 36.43 -29.15 -16.28
C GLN A 205 36.56 -30.61 -16.74
N LYS A 206 35.80 -31.06 -17.76
CA LYS A 206 35.71 -32.48 -18.16
C LYS A 206 36.54 -32.87 -19.40
N LYS A 207 37.40 -32.01 -19.94
CA LYS A 207 38.20 -32.29 -21.15
C LYS A 207 39.67 -32.65 -20.93
N THR A 208 40.05 -33.06 -19.73
CA THR A 208 41.42 -33.55 -19.49
C THR A 208 41.40 -34.92 -18.82
N GLU A 209 41.75 -35.92 -19.63
CA GLU A 209 42.39 -37.20 -19.30
C GLU A 209 41.58 -38.47 -18.97
N ALA A 210 41.85 -39.49 -19.80
CA ALA A 210 41.89 -40.92 -19.49
C ALA A 210 43.03 -41.54 -20.35
N PRO A 211 43.58 -42.75 -20.08
CA PRO A 211 43.55 -43.59 -18.87
C PRO A 211 44.94 -44.20 -18.48
N LYS A 212 45.14 -44.62 -17.21
CA LYS A 212 45.84 -45.89 -16.83
C LYS A 212 45.89 -46.16 -15.31
N THR A 213 45.18 -47.22 -14.93
CA THR A 213 45.59 -48.39 -14.12
C THR A 213 46.13 -48.25 -12.68
N ALA A 214 45.31 -48.76 -11.76
CA ALA A 214 45.55 -49.61 -10.58
C ALA A 214 46.53 -49.19 -9.45
N ALA A 215 46.00 -48.94 -8.25
CA ALA A 215 46.05 -49.85 -7.08
C ALA A 215 45.68 -49.09 -5.78
N LYS A 216 44.85 -49.71 -4.93
CA LYS A 216 44.50 -49.31 -3.55
C LYS A 216 44.91 -50.52 -2.66
N PRO A 217 45.49 -50.40 -1.43
CA PRO A 217 44.80 -49.76 -0.30
C PRO A 217 45.60 -49.01 0.80
N ALA A 218 44.95 -47.94 1.28
CA ALA A 218 44.75 -47.43 2.66
C ALA A 218 45.93 -47.14 3.61
N SER A 219 46.09 -45.85 3.95
CA SER A 219 46.30 -45.31 5.31
C SER A 219 46.13 -43.77 5.32
N ALA A 220 45.41 -43.23 6.32
CA ALA A 220 44.92 -41.86 6.55
C ALA A 220 46.03 -40.85 7.02
N PRO A 221 45.81 -39.52 7.16
CA PRO A 221 44.55 -38.78 7.32
C PRO A 221 44.31 -37.56 6.39
N ALA A 222 43.05 -37.13 6.40
CA ALA A 222 42.41 -36.15 5.54
C ALA A 222 42.76 -34.67 5.83
N PRO A 223 42.70 -33.81 4.80
CA PRO A 223 42.20 -32.44 4.92
C PRO A 223 40.74 -32.34 4.44
N ALA A 224 39.91 -31.70 5.24
CA ALA A 224 38.47 -31.44 5.06
C ALA A 224 38.17 -30.79 3.70
N VAL A 225 37.19 -31.26 2.92
CA VAL A 225 35.76 -30.91 2.98
C VAL A 225 35.53 -29.42 3.32
N GLU A 226 35.60 -28.55 2.31
CA GLU A 226 34.87 -27.28 2.37
C GLU A 226 33.38 -27.60 2.25
N LYS A 227 32.80 -27.73 3.43
CA LYS A 227 31.39 -27.90 3.69
C LYS A 227 30.74 -26.54 3.53
N THR A 228 29.69 -26.53 2.72
CA THR A 228 28.58 -25.57 2.77
C THR A 228 28.31 -25.19 4.23
N GLU A 229 28.40 -23.90 4.55
CA GLU A 229 28.06 -23.40 5.88
C GLU A 229 26.57 -23.66 6.15
N VAL A 230 26.36 -24.63 7.02
CA VAL A 230 25.15 -24.78 7.83
C VAL A 230 25.17 -23.63 8.84
N PRO A 231 24.03 -22.97 9.15
CA PRO A 231 23.99 -21.94 10.17
C PRO A 231 24.37 -22.54 11.52
N ALA A 232 25.49 -22.07 12.07
CA ALA A 232 25.87 -22.33 13.44
C ALA A 232 25.09 -21.40 14.37
N ALA A 233 24.55 -21.96 15.45
CA ALA A 233 24.09 -21.23 16.61
C ALA A 233 25.23 -20.35 17.19
N PRO A 234 24.89 -19.31 17.97
CA PRO A 234 25.50 -18.00 17.88
C PRO A 234 26.95 -17.99 18.37
N ALA A 235 27.84 -17.45 17.53
CA ALA A 235 29.03 -16.80 18.03
C ALA A 235 28.58 -15.65 18.95
N ALA A 236 29.25 -15.48 20.09
CA ALA A 236 29.02 -14.36 20.99
C ALA A 236 28.99 -13.07 20.17
N ALA A 237 27.82 -12.44 20.17
CA ALA A 237 27.49 -11.36 19.26
C ALA A 237 28.43 -10.19 19.52
N ASP A 238 29.20 -9.83 18.51
CA ASP A 238 29.85 -8.54 18.46
C ASP A 238 28.75 -7.53 18.08
N ASP A 239 27.92 -7.16 19.06
CA ASP A 239 26.75 -6.30 18.91
C ASP A 239 27.12 -4.86 18.51
N GLN A 240 28.36 -4.58 18.12
CA GLN A 240 28.84 -3.27 17.71
C GLN A 240 28.02 -2.69 16.55
N GLU A 241 27.64 -3.53 15.58
CA GLU A 241 26.77 -3.10 14.47
C GLU A 241 25.37 -2.74 14.96
N LEU A 242 24.79 -3.53 15.87
CA LEU A 242 23.49 -3.25 16.45
C LEU A 242 23.51 -1.99 17.33
N ILE A 243 24.56 -1.81 18.12
CA ILE A 243 24.78 -0.61 18.95
C ILE A 243 24.91 0.63 18.06
N ALA A 244 25.64 0.55 16.94
CA ALA A 244 25.80 1.66 16.01
C ALA A 244 24.47 2.06 15.35
N VAL A 245 23.67 1.08 14.89
CA VAL A 245 22.36 1.34 14.29
C VAL A 245 21.38 1.94 15.30
N ILE A 246 21.38 1.43 16.55
CA ILE A 246 20.51 1.95 17.61
C ILE A 246 20.94 3.36 18.02
N ALA A 247 22.24 3.63 18.16
CA ALA A 247 22.75 4.97 18.48
C ALA A 247 22.42 5.99 17.37
N ALA A 248 22.54 5.60 16.11
CA ALA A 248 22.16 6.44 14.97
C ALA A 248 20.64 6.73 14.93
N ALA A 249 19.81 5.73 15.22
CA ALA A 249 18.35 5.90 15.27
C ALA A 249 17.92 6.86 16.39
N ILE A 250 18.51 6.73 17.59
CA ILE A 250 18.22 7.62 18.72
C ILE A 250 18.72 9.04 18.43
N ALA A 251 19.92 9.17 17.85
CA ALA A 251 20.47 10.47 17.45
C ALA A 251 19.56 11.20 16.45
N ALA A 252 19.02 10.49 15.45
CA ALA A 252 18.08 11.04 14.49
C ALA A 252 16.77 11.49 15.15
N TYR A 253 16.19 10.64 16.00
CA TYR A 253 14.95 10.96 16.72
C TYR A 253 15.09 12.18 17.65
N GLU A 254 16.16 12.24 18.44
CA GLU A 254 16.43 13.37 19.34
C GLU A 254 16.74 14.66 18.55
N SER A 255 17.43 14.55 17.42
CA SER A 255 17.71 15.72 16.56
C SER A 255 16.43 16.29 15.95
N GLU A 256 15.49 15.43 15.55
CA GLU A 256 14.19 15.84 15.02
C GLU A 256 13.29 16.43 16.13
N ALA A 257 13.27 15.81 17.31
CA ALA A 257 12.44 16.25 18.42
C ALA A 257 12.91 17.59 19.04
N THR A 258 14.22 17.83 19.08
CA THR A 258 14.80 19.04 19.70
C THR A 258 15.20 20.12 18.70
N GLY A 259 15.25 19.80 17.40
CA GLY A 259 15.69 20.70 16.34
C GLY A 259 17.19 21.02 16.36
N VAL A 260 17.98 20.30 17.16
CA VAL A 260 19.43 20.49 17.31
C VAL A 260 20.13 19.18 16.98
N TYR A 261 21.18 19.24 16.15
CA TYR A 261 21.94 18.04 15.77
C TYR A 261 22.58 17.37 17.00
N VAL A 262 22.22 16.10 17.23
CA VAL A 262 22.80 15.22 18.24
C VAL A 262 23.67 14.17 17.55
N SER A 263 24.94 14.07 17.94
CA SER A 263 25.86 13.07 17.37
C SER A 263 25.63 11.68 17.99
N PRO A 264 25.64 10.59 17.19
CA PRO A 264 25.49 9.22 17.69
C PRO A 264 26.61 8.78 18.64
N ASP A 265 27.78 9.42 18.59
CA ASP A 265 28.92 9.12 19.47
C ASP A 265 28.68 9.55 20.94
N THR A 266 27.61 10.31 21.19
CA THR A 266 27.23 10.77 22.54
C THR A 266 26.65 9.63 23.39
N PHE A 267 26.19 8.54 22.76
CA PHE A 267 25.56 7.41 23.45
C PHE A 267 26.59 6.33 23.80
N VAL A 268 26.72 6.02 25.09
CA VAL A 268 27.67 5.00 25.58
C VAL A 268 26.91 3.84 26.24
N VAL A 269 27.13 2.62 25.74
CA VAL A 269 26.57 1.41 26.34
C VAL A 269 27.45 0.99 27.53
N ARG A 270 26.83 0.81 28.70
CA ARG A 270 27.48 0.21 29.88
C ARG A 270 26.78 -1.09 30.26
N SER A 271 27.55 -2.16 30.45
CA SER A 271 27.00 -3.42 30.96
C SER A 271 26.56 -3.26 32.42
N LEU A 272 25.26 -3.40 32.70
CA LEU A 272 24.75 -3.44 34.06
C LEU A 272 24.78 -4.89 34.56
N ARG A 273 25.66 -5.20 35.52
CA ARG A 273 25.55 -6.45 36.28
C ARG A 273 24.45 -6.29 37.31
N ARG A 274 23.41 -7.11 37.19
CA ARG A 274 22.35 -7.22 38.18
C ARG A 274 22.91 -7.99 39.39
N HIS A 275 23.01 -7.33 40.53
CA HIS A 275 23.26 -7.99 41.82
C HIS A 275 21.99 -8.66 42.35
#